data_AF-A0A7V3H6Y1-F1
#
_entry.id   AF-A0A7V3H6Y1-F1
#
_cell.length_a   1.000
_cell.length_b   1.000
_cell.length_c   1.000
_cell.angle_alpha   90.00
_cell.angle_beta   90.00
_cell.angle_gamma   90.00
#
_symmetry.space_group_name_H-M   'P 1'
#
loop_
_entity.id
_entity.type
_entity.pdbx_description
1 polymer ?
#
loop_
_entity_poly.entity_id
_entity_poly.type
_entity_poly.pdbx_seq_one_letter_code
_entity_poly.pdbx_strand_id
1 'polypeptide(L)'
;MLIVHKYGGTSVGGLDRIENVASRVIKAREAGNDLVVVVSAMSGETNKLIEYAEHFSSNPSKREMDMLLSSGERVTAALLAIALQAKGFDAVAMTGRQAGIVTDDEHTYARIEEIDPTPMRSAIADGKVVIVAGFQGVTKNGNVSTLGRGGSDLSAVAIAGAIKADQCEIYSDVDGIYTTDPRIEPHAKKLDTISYDEMLELSSLGAKVLQNRSVELAKKLNVKLYAKSSFSDNEGTLIAEESENMEAVLVSGVVLDRNQARVTLRGVSDKPGIAAEIFTLLADNNI
;
A
#
# COMPACT_ATOMS: atom_id res chain seq x y z
N MET A 1 -21.98 0.78 -1.70
CA MET A 1 -20.82 0.25 -2.47
C MET A 1 -19.99 -0.64 -1.56
N LEU A 2 -19.15 -1.50 -2.11
CA LEU A 2 -18.08 -2.19 -1.38
C LEU A 2 -16.78 -1.43 -1.59
N ILE A 3 -16.23 -0.85 -0.51
CA ILE A 3 -15.05 0.03 -0.58
C ILE A 3 -13.95 -0.54 0.29
N VAL A 4 -12.72 -0.56 -0.23
CA VAL A 4 -11.52 -0.81 0.58
C VAL A 4 -10.88 0.52 0.97
N HIS A 5 -10.73 0.78 2.26
CA HIS A 5 -9.93 1.90 2.74
C HIS A 5 -8.57 1.39 3.19
N LYS A 6 -7.50 2.12 2.90
CA LYS A 6 -6.20 1.90 3.51
C LYS A 6 -5.77 3.14 4.27
N TYR A 7 -5.31 2.98 5.50
CA TYR A 7 -4.74 4.06 6.31
C TYR A 7 -3.25 3.81 6.57
N GLY A 8 -2.40 4.76 6.15
CA GLY A 8 -0.96 4.70 6.41
C GLY A 8 -0.58 5.03 7.86
N GLY A 9 0.68 4.79 8.22
CA GLY A 9 1.14 4.95 9.61
C GLY A 9 0.97 6.35 10.20
N THR A 10 1.04 7.40 9.38
CA THR A 10 0.75 8.79 9.80
C THR A 10 -0.73 9.01 10.10
N SER A 11 -1.63 8.36 9.36
CA SER A 11 -3.08 8.37 9.57
C SER A 11 -3.50 7.67 10.86
N VAL A 12 -2.68 6.77 11.39
CA VAL A 12 -2.91 5.99 12.63
C VAL A 12 -1.78 6.18 13.64
N GLY A 13 -1.05 7.30 13.59
CA GLY A 13 0.17 7.53 14.38
C GLY A 13 -0.01 7.66 15.90
N GLY A 14 -1.22 7.48 16.40
CA GLY A 14 -1.57 7.56 17.82
C GLY A 14 -3.05 7.32 18.05
N LEU A 15 -3.48 7.29 19.31
CA LEU A 15 -4.86 6.95 19.68
C LEU A 15 -5.87 7.96 19.10
N ASP A 16 -5.62 9.26 19.22
CA ASP A 16 -6.48 10.31 18.64
C ASP A 16 -6.59 10.18 17.10
N ARG A 17 -5.52 9.72 16.44
CA ARG A 17 -5.51 9.49 15.00
C ARG A 17 -6.38 8.27 14.64
N ILE A 18 -6.29 7.20 15.43
CA ILE A 18 -7.18 6.03 15.29
C ILE A 18 -8.65 6.44 15.51
N GLU A 19 -8.96 7.31 16.48
CA GLU A 19 -10.32 7.82 16.67
C GLU A 19 -10.83 8.63 15.47
N ASN A 20 -9.97 9.44 14.86
CA ASN A 20 -10.30 10.17 13.63
C ASN A 20 -10.57 9.21 12.46
N VAL A 21 -9.75 8.16 12.31
CA VAL A 21 -9.98 7.09 11.32
C VAL A 21 -11.29 6.37 11.59
N ALA A 22 -11.59 6.00 12.84
CA ALA A 22 -12.85 5.38 13.22
C ALA A 22 -14.04 6.28 12.84
N SER A 23 -13.95 7.58 13.11
CA SER A 23 -14.99 8.55 12.73
C SER A 23 -15.21 8.62 11.22
N ARG A 24 -14.15 8.54 10.42
CA ARG A 24 -14.27 8.50 8.95
C ARG A 24 -14.88 7.20 8.45
N VAL A 25 -14.49 6.06 9.02
CA VAL A 25 -15.07 4.75 8.71
C VAL A 25 -16.56 4.71 9.05
N ILE A 26 -16.95 5.29 10.18
CA ILE A 26 -18.35 5.44 10.60
C ILE A 26 -19.15 6.25 9.57
N LYS A 27 -18.67 7.44 9.19
CA LYS A 27 -19.33 8.26 8.16
C LYS A 27 -19.54 7.48 6.85
N ALA A 28 -18.52 6.74 6.41
CA ALA A 28 -18.61 5.93 5.19
C ALA A 28 -19.62 4.77 5.33
N ARG A 29 -19.71 4.15 6.52
CA ARG A 29 -20.68 3.09 6.82
C ARG A 29 -22.11 3.62 6.87
N GLU A 30 -22.32 4.77 7.50
CA GLU A 30 -23.61 5.46 7.58
C GLU A 30 -24.11 5.93 6.21
N ALA A 31 -23.19 6.21 5.28
CA ALA A 31 -23.52 6.45 3.86
C ALA A 31 -23.96 5.18 3.10
N GLY A 32 -24.09 4.03 3.77
CA GLY A 32 -24.59 2.79 3.17
C GLY A 32 -23.52 1.95 2.47
N ASN A 33 -22.23 2.12 2.82
CA ASN A 33 -21.15 1.35 2.22
C ASN A 33 -20.74 0.15 3.08
N ASP A 34 -20.42 -0.96 2.43
CA ASP A 34 -19.69 -2.07 3.02
C ASP A 34 -18.20 -1.77 2.96
N LEU A 35 -17.49 -2.05 4.06
CA LEU A 35 -16.12 -1.57 4.25
C LEU A 35 -15.17 -2.68 4.67
N VAL A 36 -14.04 -2.75 3.95
CA VAL A 36 -12.82 -3.40 4.43
C VAL A 36 -11.76 -2.33 4.65
N VAL A 37 -11.20 -2.26 5.84
CA VAL A 37 -10.23 -1.25 6.24
C VAL A 37 -8.87 -1.91 6.48
N VAL A 38 -7.90 -1.60 5.64
CA VAL A 38 -6.50 -2.02 5.80
C VAL A 38 -5.73 -0.96 6.59
N VAL A 39 -4.99 -1.37 7.61
CA VAL A 39 -4.16 -0.47 8.40
C VAL A 39 -2.70 -0.88 8.38
N SER A 40 -1.82 0.12 8.35
CA SER A 40 -0.39 -0.04 8.65
C SER A 40 -0.15 0.00 10.16
N ALA A 41 1.06 -0.35 10.61
CA ALA A 41 1.49 -0.07 11.97
C ALA A 41 1.46 1.44 12.26
N MET A 42 1.26 1.80 13.54
CA MET A 42 1.37 3.20 13.99
C MET A 42 2.75 3.78 13.64
N SER A 43 2.78 5.07 13.32
CA SER A 43 4.01 5.80 12.98
C SER A 43 5.14 5.55 13.97
N GLY A 44 6.31 5.11 13.48
CA GLY A 44 7.50 4.85 14.29
C GLY A 44 7.62 3.44 14.87
N GLU A 45 6.51 2.69 15.02
CA GLU A 45 6.57 1.36 15.64
C GLU A 45 7.36 0.35 14.81
N THR A 46 7.21 0.35 13.47
CA THR A 46 8.02 -0.54 12.61
C THR A 46 9.52 -0.28 12.76
N ASN A 47 9.94 1.00 12.80
CA ASN A 47 11.35 1.36 12.95
C ASN A 47 11.89 0.93 14.31
N LYS A 48 11.13 1.14 15.38
CA LYS A 48 11.47 0.69 16.73
C LYS A 48 11.65 -0.83 16.81
N LEU A 49 10.79 -1.60 16.14
CA LEU A 49 10.92 -3.05 16.07
C LEU A 49 12.18 -3.49 15.31
N ILE A 50 12.54 -2.79 14.23
CA ILE A 50 13.80 -3.00 13.51
C ILE A 50 14.99 -2.72 14.43
N GLU A 51 15.00 -1.60 15.14
CA GLU A 51 16.07 -1.24 16.09
C GLU A 51 16.24 -2.30 17.20
N TYR A 52 15.13 -2.89 17.68
CA TYR A 52 15.19 -3.98 18.66
C TYR A 52 15.82 -5.25 18.09
N ALA A 53 15.53 -5.61 16.84
CA ALA A 53 16.17 -6.75 16.20
C ALA A 53 17.67 -6.50 15.98
N GLU A 54 18.03 -5.31 15.51
CA GLU A 54 19.41 -4.88 15.24
C GLU A 54 20.29 -4.87 16.49
N HIS A 55 19.69 -4.66 17.67
CA HIS A 55 20.39 -4.81 18.95
C HIS A 55 20.98 -6.21 19.14
N PHE A 56 20.29 -7.25 18.67
CA PHE A 56 20.73 -8.65 18.82
C PHE A 56 21.56 -9.15 17.64
N SER A 57 21.27 -8.67 16.42
CA SER A 57 22.00 -9.09 15.21
C SER A 57 21.91 -8.02 14.12
N SER A 58 23.03 -7.71 13.47
CA SER A 58 23.05 -6.87 12.26
C SER A 58 22.50 -7.56 11.01
N ASN A 59 22.24 -8.87 11.08
CA ASN A 59 21.61 -9.65 10.02
C ASN A 59 20.61 -10.64 10.64
N PRO A 60 19.48 -10.14 11.16
CA PRO A 60 18.47 -10.99 11.78
C PRO A 60 17.83 -11.92 10.74
N SER A 61 17.36 -13.09 11.18
CA SER A 61 16.63 -14.01 10.30
C SER A 61 15.41 -13.33 9.69
N LYS A 62 15.31 -13.35 8.36
CA LYS A 62 14.19 -12.75 7.61
C LYS A 62 12.82 -13.27 8.06
N ARG A 63 12.74 -14.57 8.37
CA ARG A 63 11.52 -15.20 8.91
C ARG A 63 11.09 -14.59 10.25
N GLU A 64 12.05 -14.41 11.16
CA GLU A 64 11.76 -13.83 12.48
C GLU A 64 11.47 -12.34 12.37
N MET A 65 12.09 -11.64 11.42
CA MET A 65 11.73 -10.26 11.07
C MET A 65 10.29 -10.15 10.61
N ASP A 66 9.81 -11.05 9.75
CA ASP A 66 8.41 -11.03 9.33
C ASP A 66 7.44 -11.21 10.51
N MET A 67 7.73 -12.17 11.38
CA MET A 67 6.95 -12.37 12.61
C MET A 67 6.97 -11.12 13.50
N LEU A 68 8.14 -10.51 13.69
CA LEU A 68 8.31 -9.32 14.53
C LEU A 68 7.56 -8.11 13.95
N LEU A 69 7.80 -7.76 12.70
CA LEU A 69 7.26 -6.55 12.08
C LEU A 69 5.73 -6.62 11.92
N SER A 70 5.19 -7.79 11.60
CA SER A 70 3.74 -8.01 11.47
C SER A 70 2.93 -7.66 12.74
N SER A 71 3.58 -7.63 13.90
CA SER A 71 2.92 -7.33 15.17
C SER A 71 2.36 -5.91 15.23
N GLY A 72 3.00 -4.93 14.56
CA GLY A 72 2.58 -3.54 14.59
C GLY A 72 1.21 -3.30 13.93
N GLU A 73 0.99 -3.89 12.76
CA GLU A 73 -0.30 -3.84 12.07
C GLU A 73 -1.40 -4.57 12.85
N ARG A 74 -1.06 -5.66 13.55
CA ARG A 74 -2.02 -6.42 14.36
C ARG A 74 -2.54 -5.61 15.55
N VAL A 75 -1.64 -4.88 16.22
CA VAL A 75 -2.02 -3.95 17.29
C VAL A 75 -2.96 -2.87 16.75
N THR A 76 -2.59 -2.25 15.63
CA THR A 76 -3.36 -1.15 15.04
C THR A 76 -4.76 -1.60 14.58
N ALA A 77 -4.86 -2.76 13.94
CA ALA A 77 -6.13 -3.33 13.49
C ALA A 77 -7.06 -3.63 14.67
N ALA A 78 -6.52 -4.21 15.75
CA ALA A 78 -7.28 -4.49 16.96
C ALA A 78 -7.79 -3.20 17.63
N LEU A 79 -6.92 -2.18 17.77
CA LEU A 79 -7.29 -0.89 18.35
C LEU A 79 -8.42 -0.20 17.56
N LEU A 80 -8.32 -0.20 16.22
CA LEU A 80 -9.37 0.39 15.38
C LEU A 80 -10.70 -0.37 15.50
N ALA A 81 -10.66 -1.71 15.52
CA ALA A 81 -11.87 -2.51 15.74
C ALA A 81 -12.52 -2.21 17.09
N ILE A 82 -11.73 -2.13 18.17
CA ILE A 82 -12.21 -1.75 19.51
C ILE A 82 -12.83 -0.35 19.49
N ALA A 83 -12.19 0.62 18.82
CA ALA A 83 -12.70 1.99 18.73
C ALA A 83 -14.05 2.07 17.99
N LEU A 84 -14.25 1.27 16.94
CA LEU A 84 -15.52 1.17 16.23
C LEU A 84 -16.61 0.50 17.08
N GLN A 85 -16.28 -0.61 17.74
CA GLN A 85 -17.18 -1.33 18.65
C GLN A 85 -17.64 -0.44 19.82
N ALA A 86 -16.73 0.32 20.42
CA ALA A 86 -17.05 1.26 21.49
C ALA A 86 -18.03 2.37 21.05
N LYS A 87 -18.10 2.66 19.75
CA LYS A 87 -19.05 3.61 19.13
C LYS A 87 -20.32 2.94 18.60
N GLY A 88 -20.52 1.65 18.88
CA GLY A 88 -21.73 0.90 18.52
C GLY A 88 -21.73 0.27 17.14
N PHE A 89 -20.59 0.24 16.44
CA PHE A 89 -20.46 -0.38 15.12
C PHE A 89 -19.86 -1.78 15.24
N ASP A 90 -20.52 -2.78 14.66
CA ASP A 90 -19.96 -4.13 14.61
C ASP A 90 -18.76 -4.17 13.66
N ALA A 91 -17.62 -4.59 14.19
CA ALA A 91 -16.33 -4.52 13.54
C ALA A 91 -15.47 -5.71 13.94
N VAL A 92 -14.69 -6.25 13.02
CA VAL A 92 -13.83 -7.41 13.26
C VAL A 92 -12.42 -7.19 12.72
N ALA A 93 -11.42 -7.35 13.58
CA ALA A 93 -10.02 -7.34 13.18
C ALA A 93 -9.58 -8.71 12.64
N MET A 94 -8.86 -8.70 11.53
CA MET A 94 -8.28 -9.88 10.89
C MET A 94 -6.79 -9.65 10.65
N THR A 95 -5.98 -10.65 10.98
CA THR A 95 -4.62 -10.76 10.45
C THR A 95 -4.64 -11.00 8.94
N GLY A 96 -3.52 -10.79 8.23
CA GLY A 96 -3.41 -11.14 6.81
C GLY A 96 -3.79 -12.60 6.53
N ARG A 97 -3.42 -13.53 7.42
CA ARG A 97 -3.84 -14.93 7.39
C ARG A 97 -5.36 -15.11 7.47
N GLN A 98 -6.02 -14.43 8.42
CA GLN A 98 -7.47 -14.52 8.59
C GLN A 98 -8.24 -13.85 7.46
N ALA A 99 -7.63 -12.84 6.81
CA ALA A 99 -8.12 -12.24 5.58
C ALA A 99 -7.82 -13.07 4.32
N GLY A 100 -7.22 -14.26 4.46
CA GLY A 100 -6.97 -15.19 3.38
C GLY A 100 -5.77 -14.88 2.49
N ILE A 101 -4.86 -13.98 2.90
CA ILE A 101 -3.69 -13.59 2.09
C ILE A 101 -2.61 -14.68 2.17
N VAL A 102 -2.45 -15.42 1.07
CA VAL A 102 -1.42 -16.47 0.92
C VAL A 102 -0.27 -15.95 0.07
N THR A 103 0.95 -16.22 0.49
CA THR A 103 2.18 -15.79 -0.18
C THR A 103 3.16 -16.93 -0.44
N ASP A 104 4.17 -16.65 -1.26
CA ASP A 104 5.43 -17.40 -1.31
C ASP A 104 6.23 -17.29 0.02
N ASP A 105 7.39 -17.96 0.08
CA ASP A 105 8.28 -18.06 1.23
C ASP A 105 9.47 -17.07 1.19
N GLU A 106 9.44 -16.10 0.27
CA GLU A 106 10.43 -15.01 0.17
C GLU A 106 10.20 -13.96 1.27
N HIS A 107 10.58 -14.31 2.50
CA HIS A 107 10.43 -13.45 3.68
C HIS A 107 10.99 -12.04 3.46
N THR A 108 10.37 -11.04 4.09
CA THR A 108 10.61 -9.59 3.93
C THR A 108 10.23 -8.96 2.59
N TYR A 109 9.93 -9.77 1.56
CA TYR A 109 9.55 -9.28 0.23
C TYR A 109 8.58 -10.22 -0.50
N ALA A 110 7.70 -10.88 0.25
CA ALA A 110 6.87 -11.95 -0.28
C ALA A 110 5.92 -11.46 -1.39
N ARG A 111 5.56 -12.38 -2.29
CA ARG A 111 4.55 -12.14 -3.34
C ARG A 111 3.24 -12.82 -2.94
N ILE A 112 2.14 -12.09 -3.12
CA ILE A 112 0.80 -12.64 -2.92
C ILE A 112 0.54 -13.63 -4.07
N GLU A 113 0.30 -14.89 -3.72
CA GLU A 113 -0.06 -15.93 -4.69
C GLU A 113 -1.57 -15.98 -4.88
N GLU A 114 -2.33 -15.92 -3.79
CA GLU A 114 -3.79 -15.94 -3.79
C GLU A 114 -4.36 -15.21 -2.56
N ILE A 115 -5.63 -14.81 -2.67
CA ILE A 115 -6.41 -14.31 -1.54
C ILE A 115 -7.73 -15.07 -1.54
N ASP A 116 -8.01 -15.80 -0.46
CA ASP A 116 -9.35 -16.34 -0.20
C ASP A 116 -10.23 -15.26 0.44
N PRO A 117 -11.20 -14.68 -0.29
CA PRO A 117 -12.03 -13.61 0.24
C PRO A 117 -13.15 -14.12 1.15
N THR A 118 -13.33 -15.44 1.30
CA THR A 118 -14.48 -16.04 1.99
C THR A 118 -14.68 -15.51 3.42
N PRO A 119 -13.64 -15.42 4.27
CA PRO A 119 -13.80 -14.88 5.63
C PRO A 119 -14.26 -13.42 5.63
N MET A 120 -13.70 -12.60 4.74
CA MET A 120 -14.06 -11.18 4.62
C MET A 120 -15.50 -11.02 4.11
N ARG A 121 -15.88 -11.76 3.07
CA ARG A 121 -17.24 -11.73 2.51
C ARG A 121 -18.29 -12.17 3.53
N SER A 122 -18.00 -13.20 4.32
CA SER A 122 -18.90 -13.66 5.38
C SER A 122 -19.09 -12.56 6.43
N ALA A 123 -18.02 -11.93 6.90
CA ALA A 123 -18.10 -10.86 7.89
C ALA A 123 -18.86 -9.63 7.36
N ILE A 124 -18.67 -9.27 6.08
CA ILE A 124 -19.42 -8.19 5.43
C ILE A 124 -20.91 -8.55 5.35
N ALA A 125 -21.25 -9.79 4.97
CA ALA A 125 -22.64 -10.25 4.90
C ALA A 125 -23.34 -10.23 6.28
N ASP A 126 -22.59 -10.43 7.36
CA ASP A 126 -23.05 -10.27 8.74
C ASP A 126 -23.19 -8.78 9.16
N GLY A 127 -22.92 -7.84 8.25
CA GLY A 127 -23.04 -6.40 8.48
C GLY A 127 -21.83 -5.75 9.15
N LYS A 128 -20.71 -6.48 9.30
CA LYS A 128 -19.51 -5.99 10.01
C LYS A 128 -18.61 -5.14 9.14
N VAL A 129 -17.95 -4.17 9.76
CA VAL A 129 -16.76 -3.53 9.19
C VAL A 129 -15.56 -4.47 9.40
N VAL A 130 -14.87 -4.85 8.33
CA VAL A 130 -13.69 -5.72 8.43
C VAL A 130 -12.45 -4.85 8.52
N ILE A 131 -11.55 -5.11 9.48
CA ILE A 131 -10.30 -4.37 9.66
C ILE A 131 -9.15 -5.35 9.47
N VAL A 132 -8.38 -5.21 8.40
CA VAL A 132 -7.27 -6.09 8.07
C VAL A 132 -5.96 -5.45 8.45
N ALA A 133 -5.16 -6.17 9.23
CA ALA A 133 -3.77 -5.83 9.47
C ALA A 133 -2.98 -6.07 8.17
N GLY A 134 -2.63 -4.98 7.46
CA GLY A 134 -1.98 -5.05 6.15
C GLY A 134 -0.53 -5.50 6.23
N PHE A 135 0.22 -5.36 5.13
CA PHE A 135 1.67 -5.64 5.01
C PHE A 135 2.08 -7.11 5.21
N GLN A 136 1.22 -7.95 5.79
CA GLN A 136 1.50 -9.34 6.12
C GLN A 136 0.61 -10.33 5.35
N GLY A 137 1.12 -11.55 5.20
CA GLY A 137 0.38 -12.71 4.71
C GLY A 137 0.74 -13.97 5.48
N VAL A 138 0.40 -15.12 4.90
CA VAL A 138 0.83 -16.43 5.39
C VAL A 138 1.40 -17.25 4.26
N THR A 139 2.53 -17.90 4.51
CA THR A 139 3.07 -18.93 3.61
C THR A 139 2.18 -20.18 3.64
N LYS A 140 2.26 -21.04 2.62
CA LYS A 140 1.59 -22.36 2.63
C LYS A 140 1.95 -23.24 3.83
N ASN A 141 3.13 -23.03 4.41
CA ASN A 141 3.61 -23.73 5.60
C ASN A 141 3.13 -23.10 6.92
N GLY A 142 2.32 -22.05 6.87
CA GLY A 142 1.74 -21.40 8.04
C GLY A 142 2.62 -20.34 8.72
N ASN A 143 3.81 -20.05 8.18
CA ASN A 143 4.65 -18.95 8.68
C ASN A 143 4.07 -17.60 8.26
N VAL A 144 4.23 -16.59 9.12
CA VAL A 144 3.96 -15.20 8.77
C VAL A 144 4.97 -14.74 7.72
N SER A 145 4.50 -14.03 6.71
CA SER A 145 5.32 -13.39 5.69
C SER A 145 5.00 -11.90 5.62
N THR A 146 5.95 -11.08 5.17
CA THR A 146 5.71 -9.66 4.91
C THR A 146 5.99 -9.29 3.45
N LEU A 147 5.25 -8.31 2.95
CA LEU A 147 5.20 -7.93 1.54
C LEU A 147 6.25 -6.88 1.14
N GLY A 148 7.11 -6.50 2.08
CA GLY A 148 8.10 -5.43 1.92
C GLY A 148 7.51 -4.02 2.04
N ARG A 149 8.36 -3.01 1.78
CA ARG A 149 8.01 -1.60 1.96
C ARG A 149 6.78 -1.22 1.12
N GLY A 150 5.82 -0.55 1.74
CA GLY A 150 4.54 -0.19 1.12
C GLY A 150 3.56 -1.37 1.00
N GLY A 151 3.86 -2.50 1.64
CA GLY A 151 3.03 -3.70 1.58
C GLY A 151 1.58 -3.52 2.05
N SER A 152 1.27 -2.52 2.88
CA SER A 152 -0.12 -2.20 3.24
C SER A 152 -0.93 -1.66 2.07
N ASP A 153 -0.34 -0.85 1.19
CA ASP A 153 -1.01 -0.39 -0.04
C ASP A 153 -1.28 -1.59 -0.94
N LEU A 154 -0.26 -2.44 -1.12
CA LEU A 154 -0.38 -3.66 -1.92
C LEU A 154 -1.46 -4.60 -1.38
N SER A 155 -1.54 -4.74 -0.06
CA SER A 155 -2.59 -5.53 0.62
C SER A 155 -3.97 -5.00 0.29
N ALA A 156 -4.17 -3.67 0.35
CA ALA A 156 -5.46 -3.04 0.08
C ALA A 156 -5.91 -3.24 -1.38
N VAL A 157 -5.01 -3.06 -2.34
CA VAL A 157 -5.32 -3.28 -3.75
C VAL A 157 -5.62 -4.75 -4.04
N ALA A 158 -4.81 -5.66 -3.47
CA ALA A 158 -5.01 -7.10 -3.65
C ALA A 158 -6.36 -7.55 -3.08
N ILE A 159 -6.68 -7.10 -1.85
CA ILE A 159 -7.97 -7.36 -1.21
C ILE A 159 -9.11 -6.80 -2.06
N ALA A 160 -9.00 -5.56 -2.55
CA ALA A 160 -10.02 -4.92 -3.38
C ALA A 160 -10.33 -5.75 -4.63
N GLY A 161 -9.30 -6.24 -5.33
CA GLY A 161 -9.49 -7.13 -6.48
C GLY A 161 -10.13 -8.48 -6.10
N ALA A 162 -9.68 -9.11 -5.00
CA ALA A 162 -10.20 -10.40 -4.54
C ALA A 162 -11.68 -10.33 -4.10
N ILE A 163 -12.06 -9.25 -3.41
CA ILE A 163 -13.44 -9.02 -2.97
C ILE A 163 -14.30 -8.36 -4.05
N LYS A 164 -13.73 -8.00 -5.21
CA LYS A 164 -14.40 -7.25 -6.28
C LYS A 164 -15.02 -5.95 -5.75
N ALA A 165 -14.23 -5.19 -5.01
CA ALA A 165 -14.64 -3.89 -4.49
C ALA A 165 -14.88 -2.90 -5.65
N ASP A 166 -15.79 -1.95 -5.43
CA ASP A 166 -16.08 -0.90 -6.39
C ASP A 166 -14.90 0.07 -6.53
N GLN A 167 -14.17 0.31 -5.42
CA GLN A 167 -12.97 1.14 -5.39
C GLN A 167 -12.08 0.83 -4.16
N CYS A 168 -10.83 1.26 -4.26
CA CYS A 168 -9.85 1.22 -3.18
C CYS A 168 -9.30 2.62 -2.91
N GLU A 169 -9.47 3.12 -1.69
CA GLU A 169 -9.05 4.45 -1.27
C GLU A 169 -7.81 4.36 -0.38
N ILE A 170 -6.71 4.95 -0.83
CA ILE A 170 -5.45 5.03 -0.11
C ILE A 170 -5.37 6.37 0.61
N TYR A 171 -5.51 6.34 1.94
CA TYR A 171 -5.40 7.51 2.81
C TYR A 171 -3.95 7.69 3.29
N SER A 172 -3.42 8.88 3.04
CA SER A 172 -2.06 9.29 3.39
C SER A 172 -2.03 10.71 3.98
N ASP A 173 -0.84 11.29 4.10
CA ASP A 173 -0.60 12.68 4.48
C ASP A 173 -0.73 13.68 3.31
N VAL A 174 -0.83 13.21 2.07
CA VAL A 174 -1.10 14.04 0.89
C VAL A 174 -2.56 13.89 0.42
N ASP A 175 -3.14 14.95 -0.13
CA ASP A 175 -4.56 15.01 -0.51
C ASP A 175 -4.85 14.70 -1.98
N GLY A 176 -3.86 14.15 -2.67
CA GLY A 176 -3.93 13.71 -4.06
C GLY A 176 -2.56 13.66 -4.70
N ILE A 177 -2.56 13.47 -6.01
CA ILE A 177 -1.37 13.53 -6.86
C ILE A 177 -1.37 14.91 -7.52
N TYR A 178 -0.21 15.54 -7.52
CA TYR A 178 -0.01 16.87 -8.11
C TYR A 178 0.83 16.75 -9.38
N THR A 179 0.65 17.72 -10.27
CA THR A 179 1.45 17.91 -11.49
C THR A 179 2.96 17.93 -11.22
N THR A 180 3.41 18.34 -10.04
CA THR A 180 4.79 18.24 -9.57
C THR A 180 4.79 18.35 -8.03
N ASP A 181 5.96 18.23 -7.36
CA ASP A 181 6.01 18.35 -5.90
C ASP A 181 5.66 19.80 -5.46
N PRO A 182 4.54 20.02 -4.74
CA PRO A 182 4.11 21.36 -4.32
C PRO A 182 5.07 22.02 -3.32
N ARG A 183 5.99 21.26 -2.71
CA ARG A 183 7.06 21.79 -1.85
C ARG A 183 8.19 22.42 -2.66
N ILE A 184 8.29 22.08 -3.95
CA ILE A 184 9.29 22.63 -4.89
C ILE A 184 8.65 23.74 -5.73
N GLU A 185 7.46 23.49 -6.29
CA GLU A 185 6.71 24.46 -7.11
C GLU A 185 5.34 24.76 -6.48
N PRO A 186 5.16 25.93 -5.85
CA PRO A 186 3.91 26.29 -5.18
C PRO A 186 2.68 26.37 -6.09
N HIS A 187 2.86 26.54 -7.41
CA HIS A 187 1.76 26.55 -8.38
C HIS A 187 1.37 25.16 -8.89
N ALA A 188 1.95 24.09 -8.34
CA ALA A 188 1.56 22.73 -8.66
C ALA A 188 0.06 22.54 -8.45
N LYS A 189 -0.62 22.04 -9.49
CA LYS A 189 -2.05 21.74 -9.43
C LYS A 189 -2.26 20.27 -9.06
N LYS A 190 -3.25 20.02 -8.21
CA LYS A 190 -3.75 18.68 -7.94
C LYS A 190 -4.46 18.16 -9.20
N LEU A 191 -4.21 16.90 -9.54
CA LEU A 191 -4.88 16.19 -10.61
C LEU A 191 -6.19 15.60 -10.07
N ASP A 192 -7.28 15.71 -10.82
CA ASP A 192 -8.53 15.03 -10.47
C ASP A 192 -8.46 13.56 -10.85
N THR A 193 -7.83 13.26 -12.00
CA THR A 193 -7.67 11.91 -12.55
C THR A 193 -6.30 11.73 -13.19
N ILE A 194 -5.76 10.51 -13.14
CA ILE A 194 -4.53 10.09 -13.83
C ILE A 194 -4.67 8.62 -14.25
N SER A 195 -4.08 8.22 -15.37
CA SER A 195 -4.09 6.81 -15.78
C SER A 195 -3.14 5.96 -14.92
N TYR A 196 -3.34 4.63 -14.92
CA TYR A 196 -2.40 3.70 -14.27
C TYR A 196 -0.98 3.85 -14.81
N ASP A 197 -0.82 4.01 -16.13
CA ASP A 197 0.49 4.07 -16.78
C ASP A 197 1.23 5.36 -16.46
N GLU A 198 0.55 6.51 -16.53
CA GLU A 198 1.14 7.77 -16.09
C GLU A 198 1.54 7.71 -14.60
N MET A 199 0.69 7.13 -13.74
CA MET A 199 1.03 7.00 -12.32
C MET A 199 2.24 6.08 -12.10
N LEU A 200 2.35 4.97 -12.84
CA LEU A 200 3.50 4.07 -12.78
C LEU A 200 4.79 4.80 -13.18
N GLU A 201 4.74 5.58 -14.26
CA GLU A 201 5.88 6.41 -14.68
C GLU A 201 6.24 7.44 -13.60
N LEU A 202 5.27 8.21 -13.09
CA LEU A 202 5.53 9.21 -12.05
C LEU A 202 6.13 8.60 -10.79
N SER A 203 5.61 7.47 -10.32
CA SER A 203 6.12 6.83 -9.10
C SER A 203 7.44 6.08 -9.30
N SER A 204 7.74 5.59 -10.51
CA SER A 204 9.09 5.10 -10.87
C SER A 204 10.15 6.21 -10.84
N LEU A 205 9.77 7.45 -11.15
CA LEU A 205 10.67 8.61 -11.20
C LEU A 205 10.74 9.37 -9.87
N GLY A 206 10.20 8.83 -8.78
CA GLY A 206 10.39 9.36 -7.42
C GLY A 206 9.18 10.06 -6.80
N ALA A 207 7.99 10.01 -7.42
CA ALA A 207 6.77 10.48 -6.77
C ALA A 207 6.38 9.53 -5.63
N LYS A 208 6.70 9.91 -4.38
CA LYS A 208 6.53 9.06 -3.17
C LYS A 208 5.08 8.94 -2.65
N VAL A 209 4.07 9.11 -3.51
CA VAL A 209 2.66 9.16 -3.10
C VAL A 209 2.03 7.77 -2.99
N LEU A 210 2.32 6.90 -3.95
CA LEU A 210 1.83 5.52 -3.99
C LEU A 210 2.99 4.57 -4.30
N GLN A 211 2.87 3.34 -3.84
CA GLN A 211 3.88 2.31 -4.11
C GLN A 211 3.61 1.62 -5.47
N ASN A 212 4.65 1.51 -6.31
CA ASN A 212 4.54 1.03 -7.70
C ASN A 212 3.85 -0.33 -7.84
N ARG A 213 4.19 -1.33 -7.01
CA ARG A 213 3.56 -2.67 -7.06
C ARG A 213 2.05 -2.59 -6.81
N SER A 214 1.59 -1.60 -6.05
CA SER A 214 0.16 -1.40 -5.75
C SER A 214 -0.57 -0.84 -6.96
N VAL A 215 0.04 0.13 -7.68
CA VAL A 215 -0.53 0.68 -8.93
C VAL A 215 -0.51 -0.37 -10.04
N GLU A 216 0.58 -1.12 -10.16
CA GLU A 216 0.71 -2.22 -11.13
C GLU A 216 -0.36 -3.30 -10.90
N LEU A 217 -0.56 -3.69 -9.64
CA LEU A 217 -1.59 -4.65 -9.28
C LEU A 217 -3.00 -4.10 -9.54
N ALA A 218 -3.23 -2.81 -9.29
CA ALA A 218 -4.51 -2.18 -9.57
C ALA A 218 -4.82 -2.17 -11.06
N LYS A 219 -3.83 -1.87 -11.91
CA LYS A 219 -3.95 -2.00 -13.38
C LYS A 219 -4.33 -3.44 -13.76
N LYS A 220 -3.58 -4.43 -13.25
CA LYS A 220 -3.80 -5.85 -13.57
C LYS A 220 -5.19 -6.35 -13.16
N LEU A 221 -5.72 -5.85 -12.05
CA LEU A 221 -7.01 -6.26 -11.49
C LEU A 221 -8.16 -5.30 -11.85
N ASN A 222 -7.88 -4.25 -12.63
CA ASN A 222 -8.79 -3.16 -12.95
C ASN A 222 -9.49 -2.55 -11.71
N VAL A 223 -8.71 -2.30 -10.65
CA VAL A 223 -9.20 -1.70 -9.41
C VAL A 223 -9.08 -0.19 -9.50
N LYS A 224 -10.19 0.54 -9.38
CA LYS A 224 -10.19 2.00 -9.27
C LYS A 224 -9.53 2.42 -7.97
N LEU A 225 -8.45 3.19 -8.06
CA LEU A 225 -7.72 3.68 -6.90
C LEU A 225 -7.99 5.16 -6.66
N TYR A 226 -8.07 5.56 -5.40
CA TYR A 226 -8.12 6.97 -5.01
C TYR A 226 -6.97 7.29 -4.06
N ALA A 227 -6.14 8.26 -4.41
CA ALA A 227 -5.16 8.84 -3.48
C ALA A 227 -5.82 9.98 -2.71
N LYS A 228 -6.00 9.81 -1.39
CA LYS A 228 -6.72 10.76 -0.52
C LYS A 228 -5.90 11.10 0.71
N SER A 229 -6.23 12.22 1.36
CA SER A 229 -5.65 12.58 2.65
C SER A 229 -6.53 12.11 3.79
N SER A 230 -5.93 11.56 4.85
CA SER A 230 -6.66 11.34 6.10
C SER A 230 -6.93 12.63 6.89
N PHE A 231 -6.39 13.77 6.44
CA PHE A 231 -6.42 15.06 7.15
C PHE A 231 -7.42 16.05 6.55
N SER A 232 -8.01 15.72 5.40
CA SER A 232 -9.08 16.50 4.76
C SER A 232 -10.20 15.58 4.27
N ASP A 233 -11.31 16.19 3.84
CA ASP A 233 -12.43 15.49 3.20
C ASP A 233 -12.43 15.71 1.67
N ASN A 234 -11.29 16.07 1.09
CA ASN A 234 -11.12 16.24 -0.35
C ASN A 234 -11.30 14.90 -1.08
N GLU A 235 -11.85 14.93 -2.31
CA GLU A 235 -12.12 13.73 -3.10
C GLU A 235 -10.86 12.95 -3.52
N GLY A 236 -9.69 13.59 -3.46
CA GLY A 236 -8.40 12.99 -3.82
C GLY A 236 -8.07 13.13 -5.29
N THR A 237 -7.35 12.14 -5.81
CA THR A 237 -7.08 11.91 -7.23
C THR A 237 -7.46 10.47 -7.57
N LEU A 238 -8.25 10.28 -8.63
CA LEU A 238 -8.59 8.96 -9.16
C LEU A 238 -7.45 8.44 -10.05
N ILE A 239 -6.99 7.22 -9.79
CA ILE A 239 -6.10 6.46 -10.67
C ILE A 239 -6.90 5.31 -11.30
N ALA A 240 -7.03 5.32 -12.62
CA ALA A 240 -7.88 4.40 -13.37
C ALA A 240 -7.32 4.08 -14.77
N GLU A 241 -8.05 3.29 -15.56
CA GLU A 241 -7.75 3.10 -16.98
C GLU A 241 -7.88 4.42 -17.74
N GLU A 242 -7.11 4.56 -18.81
CA GLU A 242 -7.09 5.77 -19.63
C GLU A 242 -8.47 6.05 -20.25
N SER A 243 -8.81 7.33 -20.39
CA SER A 243 -10.08 7.78 -20.98
C SER A 243 -9.83 8.89 -22.01
N GLU A 244 -10.74 9.08 -22.97
CA GLU A 244 -10.56 10.05 -24.09
C GLU A 244 -10.22 11.47 -23.62
N ASN A 245 -10.70 11.89 -22.44
CA ASN A 245 -10.39 13.21 -21.88
C ASN A 245 -8.96 13.34 -21.36
N MET A 246 -8.29 12.22 -21.04
CA MET A 246 -6.89 12.20 -20.57
C MET A 246 -5.91 12.42 -21.73
N GLU A 247 -6.21 11.92 -22.93
CA GLU A 247 -5.35 12.08 -24.13
C GLU A 247 -5.14 13.55 -24.53
N ALA A 248 -6.04 14.45 -24.12
CA ALA A 248 -5.89 15.88 -24.39
C ALA A 248 -4.70 16.52 -23.64
N VAL A 249 -4.21 15.88 -22.57
CA VAL A 249 -3.09 16.37 -21.75
C VAL A 249 -1.78 15.76 -22.25
N LEU A 250 -0.97 16.56 -22.94
CA LEU A 250 0.32 16.11 -23.48
C LEU A 250 1.39 15.80 -22.42
N VAL A 251 1.32 16.46 -21.25
CA VAL A 251 2.25 16.26 -20.13
C VAL A 251 1.47 16.34 -18.82
N SER A 252 1.31 15.20 -18.16
CA SER A 252 0.47 15.07 -16.96
C SER A 252 1.21 15.41 -15.67
N GLY A 253 2.55 15.35 -15.68
CA GLY A 253 3.36 15.77 -14.55
C GLY A 253 4.86 15.80 -14.80
N VAL A 254 5.58 16.39 -13.84
CA VAL A 254 7.04 16.52 -13.81
C VAL A 254 7.55 16.04 -12.45
N VAL A 255 8.41 15.03 -12.45
CA VAL A 255 9.00 14.42 -11.25
C VAL A 255 10.51 14.64 -11.25
N LEU A 256 11.07 14.80 -10.04
CA LEU A 256 12.49 14.97 -9.82
C LEU A 256 13.00 13.89 -8.87
N ASP A 257 13.86 13.00 -9.37
CA ASP A 257 14.69 12.12 -8.54
C ASP A 257 16.11 12.68 -8.41
N ARG A 258 16.49 13.04 -7.18
CA ARG A 258 17.84 13.53 -6.87
C ARG A 258 18.81 12.42 -6.47
N ASN A 259 18.32 11.21 -6.19
CA ASN A 259 19.13 10.09 -5.70
C ASN A 259 19.59 9.18 -6.84
N GLN A 260 20.10 9.78 -7.91
CA GLN A 260 20.52 9.10 -9.13
C GLN A 260 22.03 9.27 -9.34
N ALA A 261 22.70 8.19 -9.77
CA ALA A 261 24.09 8.21 -10.18
C ALA A 261 24.22 7.72 -11.62
N ARG A 262 24.88 8.50 -12.49
CA ARG A 262 25.13 8.09 -13.87
C ARG A 262 26.50 7.42 -13.99
N VAL A 263 26.50 6.13 -14.30
CA VAL A 263 27.72 5.35 -14.61
C VAL A 263 27.79 5.13 -16.12
N THR A 264 28.97 5.28 -16.72
CA THR A 264 29.18 5.05 -18.15
C THR A 264 30.41 4.19 -18.37
N LEU A 265 30.21 2.97 -18.87
CA LEU A 265 31.29 2.09 -19.32
C LEU A 265 31.66 2.46 -20.76
N ARG A 266 32.93 2.83 -20.97
CA ARG A 266 33.47 3.19 -22.30
C ARG A 266 34.40 2.10 -22.80
N GLY A 267 34.53 1.98 -24.12
CA GLY A 267 35.42 0.99 -24.74
C GLY A 267 34.93 -0.45 -24.60
N VAL A 268 33.62 -0.64 -24.47
CA VAL A 268 32.99 -1.96 -24.37
C VAL A 268 33.08 -2.68 -25.72
N SER A 269 33.43 -3.96 -25.71
CA SER A 269 33.51 -4.77 -26.94
C SER A 269 32.11 -5.03 -27.50
N ASP A 270 31.90 -4.73 -28.78
CA ASP A 270 30.63 -4.98 -29.48
C ASP A 270 30.54 -6.45 -29.91
N LYS A 271 30.20 -7.32 -28.96
CA LYS A 271 29.89 -8.73 -29.22
C LYS A 271 28.74 -9.19 -28.33
N PRO A 272 27.89 -10.12 -28.79
CA PRO A 272 26.83 -10.71 -27.98
C PRO A 272 27.37 -11.26 -26.65
N GLY A 273 26.63 -11.04 -25.56
CA GLY A 273 26.96 -11.53 -24.22
C GLY A 273 27.59 -10.52 -23.28
N ILE A 274 28.20 -9.43 -23.77
CA ILE A 274 28.82 -8.42 -22.90
C ILE A 274 27.79 -7.70 -22.02
N ALA A 275 26.65 -7.31 -22.58
CA ALA A 275 25.57 -6.73 -21.78
C ALA A 275 25.07 -7.71 -20.69
N ALA A 276 24.93 -8.99 -21.03
CA ALA A 276 24.50 -10.01 -20.08
C ALA A 276 25.51 -10.18 -18.94
N GLU A 277 26.81 -10.22 -19.23
CA GLU A 277 27.87 -10.27 -18.22
C GLU A 277 27.80 -9.07 -17.26
N ILE A 278 27.67 -7.85 -17.80
CA ILE A 278 27.58 -6.62 -17.01
C ILE A 278 26.33 -6.65 -16.10
N PHE A 279 25.14 -6.91 -16.67
CA PHE A 279 23.90 -6.87 -15.90
C PHE A 279 23.73 -8.06 -14.94
N THR A 280 24.32 -9.22 -15.24
CA THR A 280 24.36 -10.35 -14.29
C THR A 280 25.22 -10.00 -13.08
N LEU A 281 26.41 -9.43 -13.30
CA LEU A 281 27.29 -9.01 -12.21
C LEU A 281 26.62 -7.96 -11.30
N LEU A 282 25.89 -7.01 -11.89
CA LEU A 282 25.11 -6.02 -11.12
C LEU A 282 24.00 -6.70 -10.31
N ALA A 283 23.22 -7.59 -10.94
CA ALA A 283 22.14 -8.31 -10.29
C ALA A 283 22.63 -9.21 -9.13
N ASP A 284 23.75 -9.93 -9.29
CA ASP A 284 24.36 -10.76 -8.25
C ASP A 284 24.81 -9.93 -7.02
N ASN A 285 25.04 -8.63 -7.21
CA ASN A 285 25.36 -7.67 -6.16
C ASN A 285 24.16 -6.83 -5.69
N ASN A 286 22.94 -7.15 -6.15
CA ASN A 286 21.69 -6.42 -5.86
C ASN A 286 21.74 -4.93 -6.22
N ILE A 287 22.29 -4.60 -7.40
CA ILE A 287 22.31 -3.25 -7.99
C ILE A 287 21.31 -3.15 -9.13
#